data_AF-A0A956W4T8-F1
#
_entry.id   AF-A0A956W4T8-F1
#
_cell.length_a   1.000
_cell.length_b   1.000
_cell.length_c   1.000
_cell.angle_alpha   90.00
_cell.angle_beta   90.00
_cell.angle_gamma   90.00
#
_symmetry.space_group_name_H-M   'P 1'
#
loop_
_entity.id
_entity.type
_entity.pdbx_description
1 polymer ?
#
loop_
_entity_poly.entity_id
_entity_poly.type
_entity_poly.pdbx_seq_one_letter_code
_entity_poly.pdbx_strand_id
1 'polypeptide(L)'
;MEILELIDHLEDLIVQSRRLPVGGNLVVDRKRMLDLIDQLRLSVPEDVRRAAQIIESRDQLLSEAREQANQTAAAAAAERERLIDSNSIVAEARERAQALIVDGEDR
;
A
#
# COMPACT_ATOMS: atom_id res chain seq x y z
N MET A 1 18.53 -21.72 -7.21
CA MET A 1 17.69 -22.62 -8.01
C MET A 1 16.32 -22.00 -8.04
N GLU A 2 15.81 -21.78 -9.23
CA GLU A 2 14.44 -21.30 -9.41
C GLU A 2 13.48 -22.35 -8.85
N ILE A 3 12.33 -21.91 -8.31
CA ILE A 3 11.37 -22.84 -7.71
C ILE A 3 10.90 -23.92 -8.69
N LEU A 4 10.91 -23.61 -10.00
CA LEU A 4 10.60 -24.55 -11.08
C LEU A 4 11.65 -25.67 -11.20
N GLU A 5 12.94 -25.36 -11.11
CA GLU A 5 14.02 -26.37 -11.14
C GLU A 5 13.93 -27.31 -9.93
N LEU A 6 13.53 -26.80 -8.77
CA LEU A 6 13.31 -27.61 -7.58
C LEU A 6 12.09 -28.53 -7.71
N ILE A 7 11.07 -28.11 -8.45
CA ILE A 7 9.91 -28.95 -8.79
C ILE A 7 10.35 -30.07 -9.75
N ASP A 8 11.15 -29.76 -10.77
CA ASP A 8 11.68 -30.76 -11.70
C ASP A 8 12.53 -31.82 -10.96
N HIS A 9 13.38 -31.39 -10.03
CA HIS A 9 14.17 -32.31 -9.20
C HIS A 9 13.30 -33.16 -8.26
N LEU A 10 12.18 -32.64 -7.77
CA LEU A 10 11.22 -33.43 -6.99
C LEU A 10 10.56 -34.50 -7.86
N GLU A 11 10.17 -34.14 -9.08
CA GLU A 11 9.59 -35.06 -10.05
C GLU A 11 10.56 -36.18 -10.39
N ASP A 12 11.82 -35.85 -10.70
CA ASP A 12 12.88 -36.83 -10.95
C ASP A 12 13.08 -37.79 -9.78
N LEU A 13 13.06 -37.28 -8.55
CA LEU A 13 13.21 -38.08 -7.34
C LEU A 13 12.05 -39.08 -7.18
N ILE A 14 10.83 -38.68 -7.56
CA ILE A 14 9.66 -39.56 -7.56
C ILE A 14 9.75 -40.58 -8.70
N VAL A 15 10.16 -40.20 -9.91
CA VAL A 15 10.27 -41.09 -11.07
C VAL A 15 11.35 -42.16 -10.85
N GLN A 16 12.48 -41.78 -10.25
CA GLN A 16 13.60 -42.69 -9.97
C GLN A 16 13.38 -43.56 -8.72
N SER A 17 12.34 -43.28 -7.94
CA SER A 17 12.09 -43.98 -6.69
C SER A 17 11.68 -45.44 -6.91
N ARG A 18 12.13 -46.33 -6.02
CA ARG A 18 11.85 -47.76 -6.16
C ARG A 18 10.40 -48.03 -5.76
N ARG A 19 9.59 -48.50 -6.71
CA ARG A 19 8.21 -48.90 -6.45
C ARG A 19 8.14 -50.23 -5.70
N LEU A 20 7.28 -50.30 -4.69
CA LEU A 20 7.00 -51.54 -3.99
C LEU A 20 6.08 -52.43 -4.84
N PRO A 21 6.28 -53.77 -4.82
CA PRO A 21 5.52 -54.69 -5.66
C PRO A 21 4.05 -54.85 -5.22
N VAL A 22 3.72 -54.49 -3.98
CA VAL A 22 2.36 -54.57 -3.42
C VAL A 22 1.98 -53.22 -2.84
N GLY A 23 0.84 -52.69 -3.28
CA GLY A 23 0.43 -51.31 -2.99
C GLY A 23 1.28 -50.32 -3.78
N GLY A 24 0.66 -49.30 -4.39
CA GLY A 24 1.33 -48.35 -5.29
C GLY A 24 2.37 -47.43 -4.65
N ASN A 25 2.94 -47.83 -3.51
CA ASN A 25 3.86 -47.07 -2.69
C ASN A 25 5.27 -47.02 -3.30
N LEU A 26 5.98 -45.94 -3.02
CA LEU A 26 7.33 -45.66 -3.51
C LEU A 26 8.30 -45.57 -2.33
N VAL A 27 9.52 -46.06 -2.53
CA VAL A 27 10.63 -45.93 -1.59
C VAL A 27 11.51 -44.77 -2.04
N VAL A 28 11.53 -43.72 -1.24
CA VAL A 28 12.29 -42.49 -1.46
C VAL A 28 13.32 -42.30 -0.36
N ASP A 29 14.47 -41.72 -0.72
CA ASP A 29 15.47 -41.30 0.25
C ASP A 29 14.91 -40.13 1.07
N ARG A 30 14.65 -40.40 2.36
CA ARG A 30 14.08 -39.43 3.29
C ARG A 30 14.95 -38.18 3.43
N LYS A 31 16.27 -38.32 3.47
CA LYS A 31 17.18 -37.18 3.66
C LYS A 31 17.12 -36.26 2.45
N ARG A 32 17.25 -36.85 1.25
CA ARG A 32 17.20 -36.09 -0.01
C ARG A 32 15.84 -35.40 -0.21
N MET A 33 14.74 -36.07 0.18
CA MET A 33 13.40 -35.48 0.15
C MET A 33 13.28 -34.27 1.10
N LEU A 34 13.76 -34.39 2.34
CA LEU A 34 13.72 -33.30 3.31
C LEU A 34 14.59 -32.11 2.89
N ASP A 35 15.80 -32.37 2.38
CA ASP A 35 16.70 -31.33 1.88
C ASP A 35 16.06 -30.54 0.74
N LEU A 36 15.31 -31.22 -0.13
CA LEU A 36 14.61 -30.59 -1.26
C LEU A 36 13.38 -29.79 -0.81
N ILE A 37 12.65 -30.28 0.21
CA ILE A 37 11.55 -29.53 0.85
C ILE A 37 12.07 -28.25 1.51
N ASP A 38 13.21 -28.31 2.20
CA ASP A 38 13.81 -27.12 2.82
C ASP A 38 14.26 -26.12 1.76
N GLN A 39 14.83 -26.58 0.65
CA GLN A 39 15.18 -25.71 -0.47
C GLN A 39 13.94 -25.07 -1.11
N LEU A 40 12.84 -25.81 -1.31
CA LEU A 40 11.58 -25.26 -1.81
C LEU A 40 10.98 -24.21 -0.86
N ARG A 41 11.10 -24.41 0.45
CA ARG A 41 10.66 -23.43 1.46
C ARG A 41 11.49 -22.15 1.43
N LEU A 42 12.80 -22.29 1.25
CA LEU A 42 13.71 -21.15 1.12
C LEU A 42 13.55 -20.43 -0.22
N SER A 43 13.26 -21.20 -1.29
CA SER A 43 13.07 -20.71 -2.64
C SER A 43 11.69 -20.13 -2.90
N VAL A 44 10.77 -20.13 -1.91
CA VAL A 44 9.53 -19.34 -2.01
C VAL A 44 9.98 -17.97 -2.51
N PRO A 45 9.64 -17.59 -3.75
CA PRO A 45 10.36 -16.52 -4.42
C PRO A 45 10.23 -15.25 -3.58
N GLU A 46 11.33 -14.52 -3.43
CA GLU A 46 11.30 -13.18 -2.82
C GLU A 46 10.19 -12.32 -3.45
N ASP A 47 9.91 -12.52 -4.74
CA ASP A 47 8.84 -11.85 -5.48
C ASP A 47 7.44 -12.21 -4.98
N VAL A 48 7.20 -13.46 -4.57
CA VAL A 48 5.90 -13.89 -4.00
C VAL A 48 5.72 -13.31 -2.60
N ARG A 49 6.79 -13.32 -1.78
CA ARG A 49 6.77 -12.66 -0.45
C ARG A 49 6.55 -11.16 -0.60
N ARG A 50 7.25 -10.52 -1.54
CA ARG A 50 7.12 -9.10 -1.84
C ARG A 50 5.74 -8.76 -2.38
N ALA A 51 5.18 -9.59 -3.27
CA ALA A 51 3.81 -9.42 -3.75
C ALA A 51 2.79 -9.51 -2.62
N ALA A 52 2.92 -10.48 -1.71
CA ALA A 52 2.06 -10.59 -0.54
C ALA A 52 2.15 -9.34 0.36
N GLN A 53 3.36 -8.83 0.63
CA GLN A 53 3.58 -7.60 1.39
C GLN A 53 2.99 -6.36 0.70
N ILE A 54 3.12 -6.26 -0.63
CA ILE A 54 2.50 -5.17 -1.41
C ILE A 54 0.98 -5.23 -1.31
N ILE A 55 0.39 -6.43 -1.39
CA ILE A 55 -1.05 -6.62 -1.25
C ILE A 55 -1.52 -6.22 0.15
N GLU A 56 -0.78 -6.63 1.19
CA GLU A 56 -1.08 -6.27 2.58
C GLU A 56 -0.99 -4.75 2.81
N SER A 57 0.03 -4.10 2.24
CA SER A 57 0.25 -2.66 2.38
C SER A 57 -0.73 -1.80 1.57
N ARG A 58 -1.42 -2.38 0.58
CA ARG A 58 -2.30 -1.65 -0.34
C ARG A 58 -3.44 -0.96 0.38
N ASP A 59 -4.12 -1.67 1.28
CA ASP A 59 -5.30 -1.14 1.95
C ASP A 59 -4.92 -0.03 2.95
N GLN A 60 -3.77 -0.17 3.60
CA GLN A 60 -3.20 0.85 4.47
C GLN A 60 -2.83 2.11 3.67
N LEU A 61 -2.11 1.96 2.55
CA LEU A 61 -1.75 3.08 1.67
C LEU A 61 -2.98 3.82 1.13
N LEU A 62 -4.03 3.07 0.76
CA LEU A 62 -5.29 3.67 0.30
C LEU A 62 -6.00 4.45 1.42
N SER A 63 -5.94 3.95 2.65
CA SER A 63 -6.48 4.64 3.82
C SER A 63 -5.73 5.94 4.08
N GLU A 64 -4.40 5.88 4.13
CA GLU A 64 -3.54 7.04 4.35
C GLU A 64 -3.74 8.11 3.26
N ALA A 65 -3.81 7.71 1.99
CA ALA A 65 -4.05 8.64 0.88
C ALA A 65 -5.41 9.35 0.98
N ARG A 66 -6.46 8.63 1.38
CA ARG A 66 -7.80 9.21 1.58
C ARG A 66 -7.81 10.19 2.75
N GLU A 67 -7.16 9.83 3.85
CA GLU A 67 -7.03 10.70 5.00
C GLU A 67 -6.28 11.99 4.65
N GLN A 68 -5.17 11.87 3.94
CA GLN A 68 -4.37 13.01 3.50
C GLN A 68 -5.13 13.92 2.51
N ALA A 69 -5.92 13.33 1.60
CA ALA A 69 -6.81 14.08 0.71
C ALA A 69 -7.88 14.85 1.51
N ASN A 70 -8.49 14.22 2.50
CA ASN A 70 -9.49 14.85 3.36
C ASN A 70 -8.89 16.00 4.18
N GLN A 71 -7.71 15.81 4.76
CA GLN A 71 -6.98 16.86 5.49
C GLN A 71 -6.66 18.04 4.58
N THR A 72 -6.19 17.78 3.36
CA THR A 72 -5.87 18.83 2.38
C THR A 72 -7.13 19.61 1.99
N ALA A 73 -8.24 18.93 1.73
CA ALA A 73 -9.51 19.57 1.40
C ALA A 73 -10.04 20.42 2.55
N ALA A 74 -9.93 19.93 3.79
CA ALA A 74 -10.32 20.66 5.00
C ALA A 74 -9.46 21.92 5.19
N ALA A 75 -8.14 21.81 5.03
CA ALA A 75 -7.24 22.96 5.13
C ALA A 75 -7.55 24.02 4.06
N ALA A 76 -7.80 23.61 2.82
CA ALA A 76 -8.18 24.52 1.73
C ALA A 76 -9.56 25.16 1.94
N ALA A 77 -10.50 24.48 2.59
CA ALA A 77 -11.79 25.06 2.96
C ALA A 77 -11.63 26.10 4.08
N ALA A 78 -10.87 25.78 5.13
CA ALA A 78 -10.59 26.70 6.23
C ALA A 78 -9.86 27.97 5.76
N GLU A 79 -8.90 27.83 4.85
CA GLU A 79 -8.19 28.98 4.28
C GLU A 79 -9.10 29.86 3.42
N ARG A 80 -9.98 29.24 2.62
CA ARG A 80 -10.99 29.98 1.85
C ARG A 80 -11.90 30.81 2.74
N GLU A 81 -12.39 30.23 3.84
CA GLU A 81 -13.24 30.95 4.79
C GLU A 81 -12.51 32.15 5.39
N ARG A 82 -11.26 31.95 5.82
CA ARG A 82 -10.40 33.05 6.32
C ARG A 82 -10.22 34.19 5.34
N LEU A 83 -10.01 33.88 4.06
CA LEU A 83 -9.84 34.90 3.02
C LEU A 83 -11.13 35.68 2.77
N ILE A 84 -12.29 35.01 2.82
CA ILE A 84 -13.61 35.66 2.69
C ILE A 84 -13.83 36.60 3.88
N ASP A 85 -13.61 36.13 5.11
CA ASP A 85 -13.73 36.94 6.32
C ASP A 85 -12.79 38.14 6.32
N SER A 86 -11.53 37.95 5.91
CA SER A 86 -10.59 39.06 5.81
C SER A 86 -11.03 40.10 4.77
N ASN A 87 -11.57 39.67 3.64
CA ASN A 87 -12.05 40.58 2.60
C ASN A 87 -13.30 41.35 3.03
N SER A 88 -14.24 40.70 3.73
CA SER A 88 -15.45 41.36 4.22
C SER A 88 -15.11 42.43 5.26
N ILE A 89 -14.21 42.14 6.20
CA ILE A 89 -13.72 43.11 7.19
C ILE A 89 -13.05 44.32 6.50
N VAL A 90 -12.20 44.07 5.49
CA VAL A 90 -11.53 45.16 4.76
C VAL A 90 -12.53 46.00 3.97
N ALA A 91 -13.53 45.39 3.35
CA ALA A 91 -14.58 46.10 2.63
C ALA A 91 -15.40 47.00 3.57
N GLU A 92 -15.84 46.46 4.71
CA GLU A 92 -16.58 47.22 5.73
C GLU A 92 -15.76 48.39 6.29
N ALA A 93 -14.47 48.16 6.58
CA ALA A 93 -13.58 49.21 7.07
C ALA A 93 -13.43 50.36 6.05
N ARG A 94 -13.35 50.04 4.75
CA ARG A 94 -13.29 51.04 3.68
C ARG A 94 -14.59 51.83 3.56
N GLU A 95 -15.73 51.17 3.66
CA GLU A 95 -17.05 51.82 3.62
C GLU A 95 -17.20 52.82 4.77
N ARG A 96 -16.86 52.40 6.00
CA ARG A 96 -16.88 53.29 7.18
C ARG A 96 -15.92 54.47 7.04
N ALA A 97 -14.71 54.23 6.53
CA ALA A 97 -13.74 55.30 6.29
C ALA A 97 -14.26 56.31 5.26
N GLN A 98 -14.89 55.84 4.17
CA GLN A 98 -15.48 56.72 3.16
C GLN A 98 -16.63 57.55 3.74
N ALA A 99 -17.50 56.93 4.54
CA ALA A 99 -18.61 57.64 5.18
C ALA A 99 -18.13 58.75 6.13
N LEU A 100 -17.04 58.51 6.88
CA LEU A 100 -16.42 59.51 7.75
C LEU A 100 -15.82 60.70 6.98
N ILE A 101 -15.23 60.45 5.81
CA ILE A 101 -14.69 61.52 4.96
C ILE A 101 -15.85 62.39 4.46
N VAL A 102 -16.92 61.79 3.95
CA VAL A 102 -18.09 62.52 3.45
C VAL A 102 -18.74 63.35 4.57
N ASP A 103 -18.98 62.77 5.76
CA ASP A 103 -19.53 63.50 6.91
C ASP A 103 -18.61 64.64 7.40
N GLY A 104 -17.30 64.53 7.16
CA GLY A 104 -16.32 65.56 7.46
C GLY A 104 -16.26 66.69 6.42
N GLU A 105 -16.56 66.41 5.15
CA GLU A 105 -16.65 67.40 4.07
C GLU A 105 -17.95 68.21 4.12
N ASP A 106 -19.02 67.64 4.69
CA ASP A 106 -20.33 68.28 4.84
C ASP A 106 -20.44 69.23 6.07
N ARG A 107 -19.37 69.36 6.88
CA ARG A 107 -19.27 70.26 8.05
C ARG A 107 -18.42 71.50 7.78
#